data_AF-A0A3N5UDU6-F1
#
_entry.id   AF-A0A3N5UDU6-F1
#
_cell.length_a   1.000
_cell.length_b   1.000
_cell.length_c   1.000
_cell.angle_alpha   90.00
_cell.angle_beta   90.00
_cell.angle_gamma   90.00
#
_symmetry.space_group_name_H-M   'P 1'
#
loop_
_entity.id
_entity.type
_entity.pdbx_description
1 polymer ?
#
loop_
_entity_poly.entity_id
_entity_poly.type
_entity_poly.pdbx_seq_one_letter_code
_entity_poly.pdbx_strand_id
1 'polypeptide(L)' 'LKQQTQIPVILWDESFSTQEARATRIEMGVSRKKRAGHMDELAAVMILRSYLDANRPMVE' A
#
# COMPACT_ATOMS: atom_id res chain seq x y z
N LEU A 1 -2.53 17.33 9.78
CA LEU A 1 -3.59 16.79 8.88
C LEU A 1 -5.01 16.92 9.44
N LYS A 2 -5.43 16.17 10.48
CA LYS A 2 -6.82 16.18 10.97
C LYS A 2 -7.38 17.58 11.31
N GLN A 3 -6.54 18.48 11.83
CA GLN A 3 -6.93 19.85 12.18
C GLN A 3 -6.79 20.85 11.01
N GLN A 4 -6.29 20.40 9.84
CA GLN A 4 -5.94 21.24 8.69
C GLN A 4 -6.85 20.97 7.48
N THR A 5 -7.78 20.01 7.57
CA THR A 5 -8.70 19.66 6.50
C THR A 5 -10.06 19.25 7.06
N GLN A 6 -11.12 19.43 6.26
CA GLN A 6 -12.46 18.90 6.55
C GLN A 6 -12.66 17.47 6.01
N ILE A 7 -11.65 16.91 5.33
CA ILE A 7 -11.71 15.55 4.79
C ILE A 7 -11.48 14.54 5.92
N PRO A 8 -12.26 13.44 5.99
CA PRO A 8 -12.02 12.37 6.95
C PRO A 8 -10.61 11.79 6.83
N VAL A 9 -9.87 11.76 7.95
CA VAL A 9 -8.53 11.15 8.02
C VAL A 9 -8.62 9.86 8.82
N ILE A 10 -8.45 8.74 8.12
CA ILE A 10 -8.47 7.39 8.69
C ILE A 10 -7.02 6.96 8.89
N LEU A 11 -6.73 6.37 10.05
CA LEU A 11 -5.46 5.69 10.29
C LEU A 11 -5.64 4.25 9.85
N TRP A 12 -4.71 3.74 9.05
CA TRP A 12 -4.70 2.37 8.55
C TRP A 12 -3.41 1.69 8.96
N ASP A 13 -3.50 0.43 9.40
CA ASP A 13 -2.33 -0.34 9.78
C ASP A 13 -1.58 -0.80 8.51
N GLU A 14 -0.30 -0.45 8.44
CA GLU A 14 0.58 -0.78 7.31
C GLU A 14 1.32 -2.12 7.53
N SER A 15 1.05 -2.81 8.64
CA SER A 15 1.61 -4.13 8.91
C SER A 15 1.43 -5.05 7.68
N PHE A 16 2.52 -5.68 7.25
CA PHE A 16 2.65 -6.55 6.06
C PHE A 16 2.78 -5.86 4.67
N SER A 17 2.56 -4.54 4.51
CA SER A 17 2.64 -3.86 3.20
C SER A 17 4.01 -3.99 2.51
N THR A 18 5.08 -3.89 3.30
CA THR A 18 6.47 -3.96 2.81
C THR A 18 6.80 -5.37 2.29
N GLN A 19 6.16 -6.39 2.87
CA GLN A 19 6.35 -7.78 2.46
C GLN A 19 5.60 -8.09 1.17
N GLU A 20 4.35 -7.62 1.04
CA GLU A 20 3.58 -7.69 -0.21
C GLU A 20 4.24 -6.90 -1.36
N ALA A 21 4.73 -5.70 -1.09
CA ALA A 21 5.42 -4.89 -2.10
C ALA A 21 6.69 -5.57 -2.64
N ARG A 22 7.45 -6.25 -1.76
CA ARG A 22 8.60 -7.07 -2.17
C ARG A 22 8.17 -8.29 -2.97
N ALA A 23 7.10 -8.99 -2.57
CA ALA A 23 6.56 -10.13 -3.29
C ALA A 23 6.10 -9.74 -4.71
N THR A 24 5.34 -8.65 -4.83
CA THR A 24 4.87 -8.12 -6.12
C THR A 24 6.04 -7.78 -7.05
N ARG A 25 7.12 -7.19 -6.55
CA ARG A 25 8.33 -6.90 -7.35
C ARG A 25 9.08 -8.15 -7.80
N ILE A 26 9.03 -9.23 -7.03
CA ILE A 26 9.58 -10.53 -7.42
C ILE A 26 8.75 -11.09 -8.58
N GLU A 27 7.43 -11.05 -8.49
CA GLU A 27 6.52 -11.47 -9.56
C GLU A 27 6.69 -10.64 -10.83
N MET A 28 6.87 -9.33 -10.73
CA MET A 28 7.12 -8.44 -11.88
C MET A 28 8.51 -8.59 -12.50
N GLY A 29 9.34 -9.54 -12.05
CA GLY A 29 10.66 -9.81 -12.63
C GLY A 29 11.71 -8.72 -12.38
N VAL A 30 11.51 -7.88 -11.37
CA VAL A 30 12.42 -6.77 -11.08
C VAL A 30 13.73 -7.32 -10.52
N SER A 31 14.84 -6.99 -11.20
CA SER A 31 16.18 -7.45 -10.82
C SER A 31 16.54 -7.02 -9.38
N ARG A 32 17.26 -7.88 -8.65
CA ARG A 32 17.58 -7.66 -7.22
C ARG A 32 18.18 -6.27 -6.94
N LYS A 33 19.00 -5.77 -7.87
CA LYS A 33 19.66 -4.46 -7.79
C LYS A 33 18.68 -3.28 -7.84
N LYS A 34 17.54 -3.43 -8.52
CA LYS A 34 16.47 -2.42 -8.61
C LYS A 34 15.42 -2.54 -7.50
N ARG A 35 15.53 -3.54 -6.61
CA ARG A 35 14.60 -3.71 -5.48
C ARG A 35 14.92 -2.82 -4.28
N ALA A 36 16.12 -2.26 -4.21
CA ALA A 36 16.53 -1.29 -3.19
C ALA A 36 16.45 0.14 -3.76
N GLY A 37 15.78 1.04 -3.04
CA GLY A 37 15.56 2.45 -3.44
C GLY A 37 14.32 3.03 -2.76
N HIS A 38 13.99 4.30 -3.02
CA HIS A 38 12.74 4.91 -2.55
C HIS A 38 11.53 4.19 -3.18
N MET A 39 10.59 3.78 -2.33
CA MET A 39 9.41 3.02 -2.71
C MET A 39 8.13 3.71 -2.24
N ASP A 40 8.20 4.99 -1.91
CA ASP A 40 7.13 5.71 -1.20
C ASP A 40 5.83 5.73 -2.01
N GLU A 41 5.93 5.82 -3.34
CA GLU A 41 4.79 5.69 -4.26
C GLU A 41 4.14 4.30 -4.18
N LEU A 42 4.95 3.23 -4.18
CA LEU A 42 4.45 1.86 -4.11
C LEU A 42 3.85 1.57 -2.73
N ALA A 43 4.46 2.10 -1.66
CA ALA A 43 3.91 2.00 -0.31
C ALA A 43 2.54 2.69 -0.22
N ALA A 44 2.40 3.90 -0.76
CA ALA A 44 1.12 4.62 -0.81
C ALA A 44 0.04 3.83 -1.57
N VAL A 45 0.40 3.22 -2.71
CA VAL A 45 -0.52 2.36 -3.48
C VAL A 45 -0.93 1.12 -2.68
N MET A 46 0.00 0.48 -1.97
CA MET A 46 -0.28 -0.71 -1.17
C MET A 46 -1.19 -0.40 0.02
N ILE A 47 -0.95 0.72 0.72
CA ILE A 47 -1.82 1.18 1.82
C ILE A 47 -3.25 1.43 1.29
N LEU A 48 -3.39 2.11 0.16
CA LEU A 48 -4.69 2.38 -0.45
C LEU A 48 -5.39 1.08 -0.88
N ARG A 49 -4.67 0.17 -1.54
CA ARG A 49 -5.22 -1.12 -1.96
C ARG A 49 -5.72 -1.93 -0.75
N SER A 50 -4.90 -2.05 0.29
CA SER A 50 -5.26 -2.76 1.52
C SER A 50 -6.55 -2.21 2.15
N TYR A 51 -6.69 -0.88 2.20
CA TYR A 51 -7.91 -0.24 2.68
C TYR A 51 -9.13 -0.57 1.81
N LEU A 52 -9.01 -0.48 0.48
CA LEU A 52 -10.11 -0.76 -0.44
C LEU A 52 -10.53 -2.22 -0.41
N ASP A 53 -9.58 -3.16 -0.36
CA ASP A 53 -9.84 -4.60 -0.31
C ASP A 53 -10.57 -4.98 0.99
N ALA A 54 -10.18 -4.40 2.13
CA ALA A 54 -10.84 -4.61 3.42
C ALA A 54 -12.26 -4.00 3.51
N ASN A 55 -12.55 -2.96 2.71
CA ASN A 55 -13.86 -2.31 2.67
C ASN A 55 -14.68 -2.72 1.43
N ARG A 56 -14.20 -3.69 0.64
CA ARG A 56 -14.90 -4.14 -0.55
C ARG A 56 -16.17 -4.88 -0.10
N PRO A 57 -17.37 -4.45 -0.55
CA PRO A 57 -18.58 -5.18 -0.26
C PRO A 57 -18.47 -6.57 -0.90
N MET A 58 -18.80 -7.62 -0.14
CA MET A 58 -18.99 -8.95 -0.71
C MET A 58 -20.18 -8.87 -1.67
N VAL A 59 -19.90 -8.97 -2.96
CA VAL A 59 -20.91 -9.17 -4.00
C VAL A 59 -21.06 -10.68 -4.13
N GLU A 60 -22.22 -11.21 -3.72
CA GLU A 60 -22.68 -12.56 -4.05
C GLU A 60 -22.95 -12.71 -5.56
#